data_AF-A0A1J6JRV1-F1
#
_entry.id   AF-A0A1J6JRV1-F1
#
_cell.length_a   1.000
_cell.length_b   1.000
_cell.length_c   1.000
_cell.angle_alpha   90.00
_cell.angle_beta   90.00
_cell.angle_gamma   90.00
#
_symmetry.space_group_name_H-M   'P 1'
#
loop_
_entity.id
_entity.type
_entity.pdbx_description
1 polymer ?
#
loop_
_entity_poly.entity_id
_entity_poly.type
_entity_poly.pdbx_seq_one_letter_code
_entity_poly.pdbx_strand_id
1 'polypeptide(L)'
;MVSELLLCQPCRWWVRVQQSLGKSRLRGANLSAESRQIPCGGANLSEDADEVRVEGLETLDYLENKERFTEQGDAITFESEVDKIYLSTPTKIAILDHEKKRTFVLRKDGLPDAVVWNPWDKKAKAMADFGDEEYKHMLCVEAAAVEKPITLKPGEEWRGRQELSAVPSSYCSGQLDPKRVLLGS
;
A
#
# COMPACT_ATOMS: atom_id res chain seq x y z
N MET A 1 -16.46 -12.97 -0.95
CA MET A 1 -15.10 -13.31 -0.48
C MET A 1 -14.47 -14.13 -1.58
N VAL A 2 -13.39 -13.63 -2.19
CA VAL A 2 -12.64 -14.36 -3.21
C VAL A 2 -11.43 -14.99 -2.51
N SER A 3 -11.25 -16.29 -2.68
CA SER A 3 -10.10 -17.01 -2.13
C SER A 3 -9.34 -17.64 -3.28
N GLU A 4 -8.11 -17.20 -3.50
CA GLU A 4 -7.21 -17.76 -4.50
C GLU A 4 -6.09 -18.52 -3.81
N LEU A 5 -5.79 -19.73 -4.30
CA LEU A 5 -4.72 -20.57 -3.79
C LEU A 5 -3.71 -20.76 -4.91
N LEU A 6 -2.57 -20.09 -4.79
CA LEU A 6 -1.42 -20.30 -5.67
C LEU A 6 -0.61 -21.47 -5.10
N LEU A 7 -0.71 -22.62 -5.78
CA LEU A 7 0.11 -23.81 -5.52
C LEU A 7 1.24 -23.87 -6.53
N CYS A 8 2.49 -23.83 -6.06
CA CYS A 8 3.65 -24.04 -6.91
C CYS A 8 4.13 -25.47 -6.77
N GLN A 9 3.86 -26.29 -7.78
CA GLN A 9 4.45 -27.62 -7.94
C GLN A 9 5.69 -27.51 -8.84
N PRO A 10 6.79 -28.23 -8.56
CA PRO A 10 6.94 -29.34 -7.60
C PRO A 10 7.31 -28.92 -6.17
N CYS A 11 7.40 -27.61 -5.91
CA CYS A 11 8.09 -27.06 -4.73
C CYS A 11 7.30 -27.14 -3.40
N ARG A 12 6.17 -27.88 -3.31
CA ARG A 12 5.32 -28.02 -2.10
C ARG A 12 5.23 -26.73 -1.25
N TRP A 13 4.80 -25.62 -1.83
CA TRP A 13 4.43 -24.41 -1.08
C TRP A 13 3.13 -23.83 -1.61
N TRP A 14 2.48 -23.02 -0.78
CA TRP A 14 1.24 -22.36 -1.16
C TRP A 14 1.14 -20.96 -0.57
N VAL A 15 0.51 -20.08 -1.34
CA VAL A 15 0.03 -18.76 -0.88
C VAL A 15 -1.48 -18.74 -1.07
N ARG A 16 -2.20 -18.46 0.00
CA ARG A 16 -3.64 -18.21 -0.03
C ARG A 16 -3.87 -16.72 0.10
N VAL A 17 -4.53 -16.15 -0.88
CA VAL A 17 -5.02 -14.79 -0.87
C VAL A 17 -6.52 -14.84 -0.59
N GLN A 18 -6.97 -14.23 0.50
CA GLN A 18 -8.39 -14.05 0.78
C GLN A 18 -8.74 -12.57 0.68
N GLN A 19 -9.63 -12.22 -0.24
CA GLN A 19 -10.11 -10.87 -0.44
C GLN A 19 -11.60 -10.74 -0.07
N SER A 20 -11.93 -9.69 0.67
CA SER A 20 -13.31 -9.30 0.98
C SER A 20 -13.37 -7.78 1.20
N LEU A 21 -14.11 -7.06 0.36
CA LEU A 21 -14.49 -5.64 0.53
C LEU A 21 -13.38 -4.78 1.18
N GLY A 22 -12.34 -4.45 0.43
CA GLY A 22 -11.21 -3.64 0.91
C GLY A 22 -10.21 -4.37 1.83
N LYS A 23 -10.50 -5.60 2.28
CA LYS A 23 -9.59 -6.40 3.10
C LYS A 23 -8.93 -7.49 2.27
N SER A 24 -7.62 -7.55 2.28
CA SER A 24 -6.80 -8.64 1.74
C SER A 24 -6.02 -9.31 2.87
N ARG A 25 -6.11 -10.65 2.93
CA ARG A 25 -5.33 -11.47 3.84
C ARG A 25 -4.46 -12.41 3.02
N LEU A 26 -3.16 -12.34 3.26
CA LEU A 26 -2.17 -13.21 2.65
C LEU A 26 -1.73 -14.23 3.70
N ARG A 27 -1.73 -15.50 3.35
CA ARG A 27 -1.11 -16.55 4.18
C ARG A 27 -0.23 -17.40 3.29
N GLY A 28 1.05 -17.48 3.63
CA GLY A 28 2.01 -18.35 2.97
C GLY A 28 2.52 -19.43 3.91
N ALA A 29 2.72 -20.62 3.40
CA ALA A 29 3.42 -21.68 4.12
C ALA A 29 4.41 -22.39 3.20
N ASN A 30 5.61 -22.63 3.72
CA ASN A 30 6.64 -23.38 3.02
C ASN A 30 6.70 -24.81 3.58
N LEU A 31 6.22 -25.78 2.79
CA LEU A 31 6.27 -27.20 3.15
C LEU A 31 7.41 -27.93 2.43
N SER A 32 8.30 -27.17 1.78
CA SER A 32 9.48 -27.66 1.07
C SER A 32 10.70 -27.68 1.99
N ALA A 33 11.74 -28.41 1.61
CA ALA A 33 13.01 -28.46 2.33
C ALA A 33 13.92 -27.24 2.07
N GLU A 34 13.51 -26.33 1.19
CA GLU A 34 14.31 -25.17 0.75
C GLU A 34 13.62 -23.86 1.11
N SER A 35 14.39 -22.82 1.44
CA SER A 35 13.84 -21.49 1.69
C SER A 35 13.28 -20.82 0.42
N ARG A 36 12.16 -20.09 0.53
CA ARG A 36 11.49 -19.43 -0.61
C ARG A 36 11.04 -18.00 -0.27
N GLN A 37 11.09 -17.12 -1.28
CA GLN A 37 10.59 -15.74 -1.22
C GLN A 37 9.11 -15.67 -1.67
N ILE A 38 8.30 -14.87 -0.96
CA ILE A 38 6.88 -14.66 -1.31
C ILE A 38 6.72 -13.27 -1.94
N PRO A 39 6.23 -13.16 -3.21
CA PRO A 39 5.84 -11.88 -3.76
C PRO A 39 4.61 -11.35 -3.01
N CYS A 40 4.71 -10.14 -2.47
CA CYS A 40 3.65 -9.48 -1.72
C CYS A 40 3.35 -8.11 -2.35
N GLY A 41 2.20 -7.99 -3.02
CA GLY A 41 1.62 -6.75 -3.53
C GLY A 41 0.11 -6.95 -3.73
N GLY A 42 -0.67 -5.88 -3.57
CA GLY A 42 -2.11 -5.91 -3.87
C GLY A 42 -3.01 -5.09 -2.95
N ALA A 43 -3.21 -3.80 -3.30
CA ALA A 43 -4.52 -3.23 -3.62
C ALA A 43 -4.37 -1.87 -4.33
N ASN A 44 -5.08 -1.68 -5.44
CA ASN A 44 -5.15 -0.41 -6.17
C ASN A 44 -6.20 0.51 -5.54
N LEU A 45 -5.92 1.80 -5.41
CA LEU A 45 -6.94 2.83 -5.20
C LEU A 45 -7.16 3.58 -6.52
N SER A 46 -8.41 3.83 -6.87
CA SER A 46 -8.78 4.60 -8.06
C SER A 46 -9.28 5.99 -7.63
N GLU A 47 -8.41 7.00 -7.52
CA GLU A 47 -8.78 8.37 -7.14
C GLU A 47 -8.04 9.47 -7.92
N ASP A 48 -8.58 10.69 -7.88
CA ASP A 48 -8.03 11.87 -8.56
C ASP A 48 -6.67 12.27 -7.96
N ALA A 49 -5.56 11.96 -8.65
CA ALA A 49 -4.22 12.06 -8.10
C ALA A 49 -3.75 13.49 -7.78
N ASP A 50 -4.32 14.50 -8.46
CA ASP A 50 -3.87 15.90 -8.41
C ASP A 50 -4.11 16.57 -7.03
N GLU A 51 -5.09 16.09 -6.23
CA GLU A 51 -5.46 16.67 -4.93
C GLU A 51 -5.43 15.65 -3.77
N VAL A 52 -4.72 14.53 -3.97
CA VAL A 52 -4.54 13.48 -2.97
C VAL A 52 -3.22 13.68 -2.21
N ARG A 53 -3.28 13.52 -0.89
CA ARG A 53 -2.11 13.51 -0.01
C ARG A 53 -1.97 12.17 0.70
N VAL A 54 -0.74 11.66 0.77
CA VAL A 54 -0.44 10.47 1.59
C VAL A 54 0.31 10.88 2.84
N GLU A 55 -0.26 10.52 3.99
CA GLU A 55 0.28 10.74 5.34
C GLU A 55 0.75 9.42 5.98
N GLY A 56 1.76 9.52 6.86
CA GLY A 56 2.39 8.40 7.56
C GLY A 56 3.62 7.84 6.86
N LEU A 57 4.11 8.52 5.81
CA LEU A 57 5.31 8.16 5.04
C LEU A 57 6.39 9.25 5.11
N GLU A 58 6.15 10.29 5.91
CA GLU A 58 7.05 11.42 6.09
C GLU A 58 8.34 10.95 6.77
N THR A 59 9.47 11.53 6.40
CA THR A 59 10.79 11.24 7.00
C THR A 59 11.29 9.80 6.84
N LEU A 60 10.58 8.97 6.06
CA LEU A 60 10.97 7.59 5.80
C LEU A 60 11.93 7.49 4.62
N ASP A 61 12.76 6.45 4.66
CA ASP A 61 13.54 6.06 3.50
C ASP A 61 12.65 5.42 2.45
N TYR A 62 12.87 5.74 1.18
CA TYR A 62 12.23 5.09 0.05
C TYR A 62 13.25 4.65 -0.99
N LEU A 63 12.88 3.63 -1.76
CA LEU A 63 13.59 3.21 -2.96
C LEU A 63 12.88 3.76 -4.19
N GLU A 64 13.62 4.38 -5.08
CA GLU A 64 13.19 4.77 -6.42
C GLU A 64 14.28 4.32 -7.40
N ASN A 65 13.93 3.59 -8.46
CA ASN A 65 14.90 3.03 -9.41
C ASN A 65 16.06 2.22 -8.76
N LYS A 66 15.82 1.60 -7.60
CA LYS A 66 16.80 0.88 -6.75
C LYS A 66 17.82 1.76 -6.02
N GLU A 67 17.70 3.07 -6.10
CA GLU A 67 18.47 4.01 -5.30
C GLU A 67 17.68 4.38 -4.04
N ARG A 68 18.38 4.64 -2.94
CA ARG A 68 17.78 4.94 -1.63
C ARG A 68 17.82 6.44 -1.38
N PHE A 69 16.66 6.98 -1.02
CA PHE A 69 16.47 8.38 -0.67
C PHE A 69 15.70 8.48 0.63
N THR A 70 15.71 9.66 1.26
CA THR A 70 14.91 9.95 2.45
C THR A 70 13.89 11.00 2.09
N GLU A 71 12.62 10.74 2.41
CA GLU A 71 11.54 11.69 2.19
C GLU A 71 11.68 12.87 3.16
N GLN A 72 11.58 14.09 2.63
CA GLN A 72 11.72 15.32 3.43
C GLN A 72 10.45 16.16 3.45
N GLY A 73 9.44 15.80 2.65
CA GLY A 73 8.15 16.48 2.67
C GLY A 73 7.28 16.11 3.87
N ASP A 74 6.46 17.06 4.31
CA ASP A 74 5.42 16.86 5.33
C ASP A 74 4.25 16.00 4.83
N ALA A 75 4.11 15.83 3.51
CA ALA A 75 3.13 14.96 2.86
C ALA A 75 3.61 14.61 1.45
N ILE A 76 3.19 13.45 0.95
CA ILE A 76 3.46 13.07 -0.45
C ILE A 76 2.39 13.68 -1.36
N THR A 77 2.82 14.46 -2.35
CA THR A 77 2.00 14.99 -3.44
C THR A 77 2.41 14.39 -4.78
N PHE A 78 1.50 14.41 -5.75
CA PHE A 78 1.67 13.77 -7.06
C PHE A 78 1.67 14.83 -8.16
N GLU A 79 2.86 15.27 -8.58
CA GLU A 79 3.02 16.22 -9.70
C GLU A 79 3.69 15.57 -10.93
N SER A 80 4.13 14.31 -10.79
CA SER A 80 4.84 13.54 -11.81
C SER A 80 4.63 12.04 -11.60
N GLU A 81 5.25 11.22 -12.46
CA GLU A 81 5.36 9.79 -12.21
C GLU A 81 5.94 9.54 -10.82
N VAL A 82 5.31 8.63 -10.08
CA VAL A 82 5.75 8.18 -8.76
C VAL A 82 5.84 6.66 -8.80
N ASP A 83 6.99 6.12 -8.42
CA ASP A 83 7.25 4.69 -8.28
C ASP A 83 8.19 4.49 -7.08
N LYS A 84 7.64 4.72 -5.88
CA LYS A 84 8.39 4.80 -4.63
C LYS A 84 8.05 3.63 -3.72
N ILE A 85 9.08 3.01 -3.15
CA ILE A 85 8.96 1.93 -2.18
C ILE A 85 9.44 2.43 -0.82
N TYR A 86 8.51 2.85 0.03
CA TYR A 86 8.80 3.30 1.38
C TYR A 86 9.14 2.12 2.29
N LEU A 87 10.24 2.26 3.02
CA LEU A 87 10.83 1.20 3.83
C LEU A 87 10.42 1.32 5.29
N SER A 88 10.24 0.19 5.97
CA SER A 88 9.93 0.16 7.41
C SER A 88 8.76 1.08 7.80
N THR A 89 7.70 1.07 6.99
CA THR A 89 6.55 1.95 7.12
C THR A 89 5.65 1.56 8.29
N PRO A 90 4.93 2.52 8.89
CA PRO A 90 3.99 2.24 9.96
C PRO A 90 2.88 1.29 9.49
N THR A 91 2.20 0.67 10.45
CA THR A 91 1.07 -0.24 10.18
C THR A 91 -0.17 0.48 9.69
N LYS A 92 -0.21 1.81 9.73
CA LYS A 92 -1.32 2.65 9.28
C LYS A 92 -0.79 3.76 8.37
N ILE A 93 -1.33 3.83 7.16
CA ILE A 93 -1.06 4.89 6.17
C ILE A 93 -2.41 5.54 5.84
N ALA A 94 -2.45 6.87 5.78
CA ALA A 94 -3.65 7.63 5.48
C ALA A 94 -3.53 8.30 4.11
N ILE A 95 -4.61 8.27 3.35
CA ILE A 95 -4.70 8.81 1.98
C ILE A 95 -5.88 9.76 2.01
N LEU A 96 -5.59 11.04 1.89
CA LEU A 96 -6.56 12.13 2.04
C LEU A 96 -6.90 12.65 0.65
N ASP A 97 -8.17 12.53 0.30
CA ASP A 97 -8.75 13.15 -0.89
C ASP A 97 -9.46 14.44 -0.43
N HIS A 98 -8.83 15.58 -0.72
CA HIS A 98 -9.34 16.89 -0.33
C HIS A 98 -10.58 17.28 -1.14
N GLU A 99 -10.64 16.94 -2.43
CA GLU A 99 -11.74 17.30 -3.32
C GLU A 99 -13.03 16.62 -2.88
N LYS A 100 -12.98 15.30 -2.64
CA LYS A 100 -14.14 14.50 -2.28
C LYS A 100 -14.34 14.39 -0.77
N LYS A 101 -13.52 15.05 0.05
CA LYS A 101 -13.59 15.09 1.52
C LYS A 101 -13.63 13.69 2.14
N ARG A 102 -12.82 12.79 1.59
CA ARG A 102 -12.75 11.38 2.01
C ARG A 102 -11.33 11.06 2.45
N THR A 103 -11.23 10.08 3.35
CA THR A 103 -9.93 9.58 3.78
C THR A 103 -9.95 8.06 3.67
N PHE A 104 -8.97 7.50 2.98
CA PHE A 104 -8.72 6.08 2.98
C PHE A 104 -7.62 5.78 3.99
N VAL A 105 -7.84 4.73 4.77
CA VAL A 105 -6.88 4.24 5.74
C VAL A 105 -6.46 2.86 5.31
N LEU A 106 -5.18 2.73 4.95
CA LEU A 106 -4.52 1.47 4.72
C LEU A 106 -3.93 0.97 6.04
N ARG A 107 -4.40 -0.18 6.51
CA ARG A 107 -3.82 -0.90 7.65
C ARG A 107 -3.08 -2.13 7.16
N LYS A 108 -1.86 -2.32 7.61
CA LYS A 108 -1.03 -3.48 7.25
C LYS A 108 -0.43 -4.18 8.45
N ASP A 109 -0.25 -5.48 8.31
CA ASP A 109 0.40 -6.37 9.29
C ASP A 109 1.21 -7.44 8.55
N GLY A 110 2.38 -7.80 9.08
CA GLY A 110 3.29 -8.76 8.45
C GLY A 110 4.00 -8.29 7.18
N LEU A 111 3.74 -7.05 6.74
CA LEU A 111 4.29 -6.40 5.54
C LEU A 111 5.00 -5.11 5.97
N PRO A 112 6.35 -5.08 6.02
CA PRO A 112 7.11 -3.96 6.60
C PRO A 112 7.15 -2.73 5.69
N ASP A 113 7.00 -2.89 4.38
CA ASP A 113 7.20 -1.81 3.40
C ASP A 113 5.86 -1.36 2.82
N ALA A 114 5.86 -0.22 2.12
CA ALA A 114 4.72 0.21 1.32
C ALA A 114 5.15 0.75 -0.04
N VAL A 115 4.39 0.42 -1.08
CA VAL A 115 4.60 0.94 -2.44
C VAL A 115 3.60 2.04 -2.69
N VAL A 116 4.07 3.17 -3.21
CA VAL A 116 3.24 4.26 -3.72
C VAL A 116 3.55 4.41 -5.20
N TRP A 117 2.52 4.25 -6.04
CA TRP A 117 2.69 4.21 -7.49
C TRP A 117 1.59 4.97 -8.25
N ASN A 118 2.02 5.83 -9.17
CA ASN A 118 1.18 6.44 -10.20
C ASN A 118 2.02 6.54 -11.50
N PRO A 119 1.56 5.95 -12.62
CA PRO A 119 2.34 5.92 -13.87
C PRO A 119 2.49 7.29 -14.54
N TRP A 120 1.58 8.22 -14.27
CA TRP A 120 1.48 9.50 -14.97
C TRP A 120 1.32 9.36 -16.50
N ASP A 121 1.22 10.50 -17.18
CA ASP A 121 0.85 10.59 -18.60
C ASP A 121 1.68 9.69 -19.53
N LYS A 122 3.01 9.77 -19.44
CA LYS A 122 3.90 9.08 -20.39
C LYS A 122 3.85 7.56 -20.25
N LYS A 123 3.84 7.05 -19.02
CA LYS A 123 3.83 5.61 -18.75
C LYS A 123 2.43 5.03 -18.94
N ALA A 124 1.38 5.78 -18.61
CA ALA A 124 -0.01 5.41 -18.91
C ALA A 124 -0.20 5.13 -20.40
N LYS A 125 0.18 6.07 -21.27
CA LYS A 125 0.10 5.95 -22.74
C LYS A 125 0.96 4.81 -23.32
N ALA A 126 1.98 4.37 -22.59
CA ALA A 126 2.85 3.29 -23.02
C ALA A 126 2.31 1.89 -22.66
N MET A 127 1.32 1.80 -21.75
CA MET A 127 0.72 0.55 -21.32
C MET A 127 -0.48 0.21 -22.20
N ALA A 128 -0.41 -0.91 -22.92
CA ALA A 128 -1.46 -1.31 -23.88
C ALA A 128 -2.78 -1.73 -23.20
N ASP A 129 -2.73 -2.03 -21.90
CA ASP A 129 -3.83 -2.47 -21.06
C ASP A 129 -4.30 -1.40 -20.06
N PHE A 130 -3.86 -0.15 -20.22
CA PHE A 130 -4.19 0.98 -19.35
C PHE A 130 -4.69 2.16 -20.18
N GLY A 131 -5.74 2.86 -19.72
CA GLY A 131 -6.24 4.04 -20.43
C GLY A 131 -5.28 5.23 -20.33
N ASP A 132 -5.12 6.00 -21.41
CA ASP A 132 -4.26 7.19 -21.47
C ASP A 132 -4.49 8.19 -20.31
N GLU A 133 -5.74 8.30 -19.85
CA GLU A 133 -6.16 9.24 -18.80
C GLU A 133 -6.49 8.54 -17.48
N GLU A 134 -6.34 7.20 -17.41
CA GLU A 134 -6.72 6.41 -16.24
C GLU A 134 -5.82 6.70 -15.03
N TYR A 135 -4.59 7.19 -15.27
CA TYR A 135 -3.66 7.61 -14.21
C TYR A 135 -4.18 8.78 -13.39
N LYS A 136 -5.06 9.62 -13.98
CA LYS A 136 -5.66 10.76 -13.28
C LYS A 136 -6.56 10.28 -12.16
N HIS A 137 -7.25 9.17 -12.38
CA HIS A 137 -8.21 8.61 -11.44
C HIS A 137 -7.64 7.37 -10.73
N MET A 138 -6.32 7.27 -10.57
CA MET A 138 -5.66 6.15 -9.91
C MET A 138 -4.48 6.58 -9.05
N LEU A 139 -4.38 5.98 -7.87
CA LEU A 139 -3.18 6.02 -7.04
C LEU A 139 -3.02 4.65 -6.37
N CYS A 140 -1.90 3.97 -6.56
CA CYS A 140 -1.68 2.69 -5.87
C CYS A 140 -0.92 2.94 -4.57
N VAL A 141 -1.50 2.50 -3.45
CA VAL A 141 -0.81 2.44 -2.15
C VAL A 141 -0.96 1.03 -1.59
N GLU A 142 0.15 0.30 -1.56
CA GLU A 142 0.14 -1.14 -1.28
C GLU A 142 1.07 -1.49 -0.13
N ALA A 143 0.68 -2.46 0.68
CA ALA A 143 1.56 -3.07 1.67
C ALA A 143 2.46 -4.11 1.00
N ALA A 144 3.76 -4.05 1.29
CA ALA A 144 4.76 -4.87 0.62
C ALA A 144 5.85 -5.38 1.58
N ALA A 145 6.70 -6.27 1.07
CA ALA A 145 7.92 -6.73 1.71
C ALA A 145 9.02 -6.82 0.65
N VAL A 146 9.71 -5.70 0.40
CA VAL A 146 10.64 -5.53 -0.73
C VAL A 146 12.09 -5.49 -0.24
N GLU A 147 12.41 -4.66 0.74
CA GLU A 147 13.81 -4.53 1.22
C GLU A 147 14.29 -5.84 1.83
N LYS A 148 13.42 -6.49 2.59
CA LYS A 148 13.68 -7.80 3.20
C LYS A 148 12.58 -8.77 2.76
N PRO A 149 12.78 -9.46 1.63
CA PRO A 149 11.83 -10.45 1.16
C PRO A 149 11.57 -11.50 2.23
N ILE A 150 10.29 -11.82 2.45
CA ILE A 150 9.88 -12.83 3.42
C ILE A 150 10.43 -14.18 2.99
N THR A 151 11.33 -14.73 3.80
CA THR A 151 11.98 -16.02 3.54
C THR A 151 11.50 -17.01 4.60
N LEU A 152 10.80 -18.06 4.18
CA LEU A 152 10.32 -19.11 5.08
C LEU A 152 11.22 -20.33 5.01
N LYS A 153 11.66 -20.84 6.15
CA LYS A 153 12.31 -22.15 6.28
C LYS A 153 11.28 -23.29 6.16
N PRO A 154 11.73 -24.55 6.01
CA PRO A 154 10.84 -25.71 6.00
C PRO A 154 9.94 -25.77 7.24
N GLY A 155 8.64 -25.83 7.02
CA GLY A 155 7.63 -25.88 8.09
C GLY A 155 7.22 -24.52 8.66
N GLU A 156 7.82 -23.42 8.21
CA GLU A 156 7.44 -22.07 8.66
C GLU A 156 6.19 -21.56 7.93
N GLU A 157 5.39 -20.78 8.66
CA GLU A 157 4.25 -20.05 8.14
C GLU A 157 4.47 -18.55 8.27
N TRP A 158 3.98 -17.79 7.30
CA TRP A 158 3.87 -16.33 7.39
C TRP A 158 2.45 -15.87 7.09
N ARG A 159 2.08 -14.74 7.69
CA ARG A 159 0.79 -14.09 7.52
C ARG A 159 1.02 -12.62 7.25
N GLY A 160 0.45 -12.14 6.15
CA GLY A 160 0.32 -10.73 5.83
C GLY A 160 -1.14 -10.33 5.86
N ARG A 161 -1.40 -9.08 6.20
CA ARG A 161 -2.74 -8.50 6.12
C ARG A 161 -2.62 -7.10 5.58
N GLN A 162 -3.57 -6.75 4.72
CA GLN A 162 -3.83 -5.40 4.31
C GLN A 162 -5.34 -5.15 4.40
N GLU A 163 -5.71 -3.99 4.91
CA GLU A 163 -7.09 -3.56 5.06
C GLU A 163 -7.18 -2.11 4.65
N LEU A 164 -7.95 -1.88 3.61
CA LEU A 164 -8.33 -0.58 3.13
C LEU A 164 -9.73 -0.25 3.64
N SER A 165 -9.86 0.87 4.32
CA SER A 165 -11.14 1.38 4.82
C SER A 165 -11.32 2.84 4.46
N ALA A 166 -12.44 3.19 3.85
CA ALA A 166 -12.88 4.58 3.74
C ALA A 166 -13.44 5.04 5.09
N VAL A 167 -12.92 6.14 5.62
CA VAL A 167 -13.44 6.80 6.81
C VAL A 167 -13.94 8.20 6.42
N PRO A 168 -15.02 8.70 7.05
CA PRO A 168 -15.38 10.10 6.91
C PRO A 168 -14.20 10.98 7.31
N SER A 169 -13.88 11.99 6.51
CA SER A 169 -12.84 12.96 6.86
C SER A 169 -13.22 13.67 8.17
N SER A 170 -12.56 13.32 9.28
CA SER A 170 -12.61 14.12 10.52
C SER A 170 -11.73 15.37 10.43
N TYR A 171 -10.89 15.48 9.40
CA TYR A 171 -10.08 16.68 9.14
C TYR A 171 -10.95 17.92 8.85
N CYS A 172 -12.22 17.75 8.45
CA CYS A 172 -13.19 18.84 8.33
C CYS A 172 -14.26 18.90 9.45
N SER A 173 -14.26 18.00 10.45
CA SER A 173 -15.22 18.05 11.56
C SER A 173 -14.81 18.98 12.70
N GLY A 174 -13.60 19.56 12.63
CA GLY A 174 -13.05 20.40 13.70
C GLY A 174 -12.71 19.63 14.97
N GLN A 175 -12.62 18.29 14.92
CA GLN A 175 -12.25 17.44 16.07
C GLN A 175 -10.76 17.43 16.40
N LEU A 176 -9.92 18.02 15.53
CA LEU A 176 -8.47 18.19 15.76
C LEU A 176 -8.07 19.66 15.89
N ASP A 177 -9.03 20.59 16.05
CA ASP A 177 -8.72 21.97 16.40
C ASP A 177 -8.07 22.00 17.81
N PRO A 178 -6.81 22.46 17.97
CA PRO A 178 -6.15 22.53 19.26
C PRO A 178 -6.95 23.33 20.29
N LYS A 179 -7.84 24.23 19.84
CA LYS A 179 -8.73 25.01 20.71
C LYS A 179 -9.98 24.25 21.17
N ARG A 180 -10.41 23.22 20.45
CA ARG A 180 -11.56 22.36 20.85
C ARG A 180 -11.16 21.18 21.75
N VAL A 181 -9.91 20.76 21.73
CA VAL A 181 -9.39 19.72 22.63
C VAL A 181 -9.27 20.21 24.08
N LEU A 182 -9.20 21.54 24.30
CA LEU A 182 -9.09 22.14 25.65
C LEU A 182 -10.44 22.42 26.33
N LEU A 183 -11.56 22.28 25.62
CA LEU A 183 -12.90 22.49 26.14
C LEU A 183 -13.70 21.22 25.87
N GLY A 184 -13.48 20.19 26.70
CA GLY A 184 -14.14 18.91 26.56
C GLY A 184 -15.66 19.00 26.74
N SER A 185 -16.37 18.25 25.88
CA SER A 185 -17.80 17.89 25.90
C SER A 185 -18.81 19.02 25.69
#